data_AF-G5JEL0-F1
#
_entry.id   AF-G5JEL0-F1
#
_cell.length_a   1.000
_cell.length_b   1.000
_cell.length_c   1.000
_cell.angle_alpha   90.00
_cell.angle_beta   90.00
_cell.angle_gamma   90.00
#
_symmetry.space_group_name_H-M   'P 1'
#
loop_
_entity.id
_entity.type
_entity.pdbx_description
1 polymer ?
#
loop_
_entity_poly.entity_id
_entity_poly.type
_entity_poly.pdbx_seq_one_letter_code
_entity_poly.pdbx_strand_id
1 'polypeptide(L)' 'MECVICKHGKTQPGFVTVTLERDNCLVILRQVPADICENCGEYYLSESVTEEVLNKAEDAVNKGAEVEIIRYAA' A
#
# COMPACT_ATOMS: atom_id res chain seq x y z
N MET A 1 8.23 10.51 -10.79
CA MET A 1 9.69 10.30 -10.63
C MET A 1 10.17 9.23 -11.60
N GLU A 2 11.48 9.12 -11.88
CA GLU A 2 12.00 7.90 -12.52
C GLU A 2 11.92 6.73 -11.53
N CYS A 3 11.49 5.57 -12.01
CA CYS A 3 11.37 4.37 -11.18
C CYS A 3 12.76 3.84 -10.80
N VAL A 4 13.08 3.79 -9.52
CA VAL A 4 14.40 3.32 -9.04
C VAL A 4 14.58 1.81 -9.19
N ILE A 5 13.47 1.05 -9.27
CA ILE A 5 13.47 -0.40 -9.43
C ILE A 5 13.80 -0.80 -10.86
N CYS A 6 13.02 -0.35 -11.85
CA CYS A 6 13.26 -0.75 -13.24
C CYS A 6 14.19 0.18 -14.01
N LYS A 7 14.38 1.45 -13.58
CA LYS A 7 15.21 2.47 -14.25
C LYS A 7 14.80 2.81 -15.69
N HIS A 8 13.63 2.36 -16.13
CA HIS A 8 13.13 2.55 -17.50
C HIS A 8 11.79 3.28 -17.58
N GLY A 9 11.01 3.30 -16.49
CA GLY A 9 9.68 3.92 -16.46
C GLY A 9 9.61 5.19 -15.62
N LYS A 10 8.61 6.03 -15.91
CA LYS A 10 8.20 7.13 -15.03
C LYS A 10 7.01 6.70 -14.17
N THR A 11 6.94 7.22 -12.96
CA THR A 11 5.78 7.02 -12.08
C THR A 11 4.72 8.07 -12.35
N GLN A 12 3.46 7.67 -12.20
CA GLN A 12 2.29 8.54 -12.30
C GLN A 12 1.32 8.28 -11.13
N PRO A 13 0.57 9.30 -10.66
CA PRO A 13 -0.41 9.10 -9.60
C PRO A 13 -1.49 8.09 -9.98
N GLY A 14 -1.89 7.25 -9.03
CA GLY A 14 -2.93 6.25 -9.20
C GLY A 14 -3.35 5.62 -7.87
N PHE A 15 -4.04 4.48 -7.96
CA PHE A 15 -4.49 3.71 -6.80
C PHE A 15 -4.03 2.26 -6.88
N VAL A 16 -3.57 1.74 -5.76
CA VAL A 16 -3.14 0.34 -5.63
C VAL A 16 -3.91 -0.40 -4.54
N THR A 17 -3.69 -1.70 -4.50
CA THR A 17 -4.03 -2.53 -3.33
C THR A 17 -2.73 -2.85 -2.62
N VAL A 18 -2.63 -2.49 -1.34
CA VAL A 18 -1.50 -2.83 -0.48
C VAL A 18 -1.91 -4.04 0.35
N THR A 19 -1.07 -5.07 0.34
CA THR A 19 -1.26 -6.26 1.17
C THR A 19 -0.11 -6.33 2.17
N LEU A 20 -0.44 -6.42 3.45
CA LEU A 20 0.50 -6.54 4.55
C LEU A 20 0.20 -7.83 5.32
N GLU A 21 1.25 -8.50 5.78
CA GLU A 21 1.15 -9.70 6.60
C GLU A 21 2.05 -9.55 7.82
N ARG A 22 1.50 -9.85 8.99
CA ARG A 22 2.24 -9.91 10.26
C ARG A 22 1.64 -10.99 11.14
N ASP A 23 2.49 -11.88 11.64
CA ASP A 23 2.08 -13.06 12.41
C ASP A 23 1.02 -13.87 11.65
N ASN A 24 -0.21 -13.97 12.17
CA ASN A 24 -1.34 -14.65 11.52
C ASN A 24 -2.37 -13.67 10.92
N CYS A 25 -2.02 -12.39 10.76
CA CYS A 25 -2.92 -11.34 10.29
C CYS A 25 -2.55 -10.91 8.86
N LEU A 26 -3.49 -11.06 7.92
CA LEU A 26 -3.41 -10.56 6.55
C LEU A 26 -4.31 -9.33 6.37
N VAL A 27 -3.72 -8.18 6.04
CA VAL A 27 -4.45 -6.93 5.84
C VAL A 27 -4.38 -6.52 4.37
N ILE A 28 -5.54 -6.32 3.75
CA ILE A 28 -5.67 -5.91 2.35
C ILE A 28 -6.31 -4.52 2.30
N LEU A 29 -5.51 -3.50 2.01
CA LEU A 29 -5.95 -2.12 1.85
C LEU A 29 -6.17 -1.80 0.37
N ARG A 30 -7.41 -1.58 -0.03
CA ARG A 30 -7.78 -1.21 -1.40
C ARG A 30 -7.86 0.30 -1.58
N GLN A 31 -7.60 0.76 -2.80
CA GLN A 31 -7.72 2.17 -3.19
C GLN A 31 -6.72 3.07 -2.43
N VAL A 32 -5.52 2.56 -2.18
CA VAL A 32 -4.44 3.33 -1.56
C VAL A 32 -3.81 4.22 -2.64
N PRO A 33 -3.74 5.55 -2.44
CA PRO A 33 -3.10 6.45 -3.39
C PRO A 33 -1.59 6.17 -3.45
N ALA A 34 -1.04 6.10 -4.66
CA ALA A 34 0.38 5.83 -4.88
C ALA A 34 0.87 6.46 -6.19
N ASP A 35 2.18 6.63 -6.31
CA ASP A 35 2.85 6.86 -7.58
C ASP A 35 3.22 5.50 -8.19
N ILE A 36 2.70 5.18 -9.37
CA ILE A 36 2.84 3.86 -10.00
C ILE A 36 3.70 3.98 -11.27
N CYS A 37 4.74 3.15 -11.37
CA CYS A 37 5.57 3.05 -12.56
C CYS A 37 4.76 2.54 -13.75
N GLU A 38 4.69 3.33 -14.82
CA GLU A 38 3.96 2.98 -16.05
C GLU A 38 4.54 1.78 -16.80
N ASN A 39 5.80 1.40 -16.51
CA ASN A 39 6.48 0.30 -17.18
C ASN A 39 6.41 -1.02 -16.41
N CYS A 40 6.66 -1.02 -15.09
CA CYS A 40 6.79 -2.25 -14.30
C CYS A 40 5.74 -2.40 -13.20
N GLY A 41 4.86 -1.42 -13.00
CA GLY A 41 3.81 -1.47 -11.96
C GLY A 41 4.29 -1.25 -10.53
N GLU A 42 5.59 -1.01 -10.32
CA GLU A 42 6.12 -0.67 -8.99
C GLU A 42 5.43 0.59 -8.45
N TYR A 43 4.91 0.51 -7.23
CA TYR A 43 4.22 1.62 -6.60
C TYR A 43 5.06 2.22 -5.46
N TYR A 44 4.92 3.52 -5.28
CA TYR A 44 5.57 4.30 -4.23
C TYR A 44 4.49 5.01 -3.42
N LEU A 45 4.55 4.86 -2.10
CA LEU A 45 3.66 5.56 -1.17
C LEU A 45 4.37 6.81 -0.64
N SER A 46 3.62 7.89 -0.42
CA SER A 46 4.15 9.02 0.34
C SER A 46 4.34 8.63 1.81
N GLU A 47 5.10 9.43 2.55
CA GLU A 47 5.26 9.25 4.00
C GLU A 47 3.91 9.21 4.72
N SER A 48 3.03 10.18 4.44
CA SER A 48 1.70 10.26 5.05
C SER A 48 0.81 9.05 4.74
N VAL A 49 0.84 8.55 3.50
CA VAL A 49 0.07 7.37 3.11
C VAL A 49 0.64 6.11 3.74
N THR A 50 1.97 6.01 3.85
CA THR A 50 2.65 4.90 4.51
C THR A 50 2.27 4.84 5.99
N GLU A 51 2.31 5.96 6.69
CA GLU A 51 1.90 6.05 8.09
C GLU A 51 0.46 5.57 8.29
N GLU A 52 -0.49 6.04 7.46
CA GLU A 52 -1.89 5.64 7.56
C GLU A 52 -2.12 4.16 7.24
N VAL A 53 -1.44 3.64 6.21
CA VAL A 53 -1.49 2.21 5.84
C VAL A 53 -1.01 1.34 6.99
N LEU A 54 0.12 1.70 7.63
CA LEU A 54 0.67 0.97 8.76
C LEU A 54 -0.21 1.06 9.99
N ASN A 55 -0.78 2.23 10.30
CA ASN A 55 -1.70 2.40 11.43
C ASN A 55 -2.94 1.50 11.28
N LYS A 56 -3.57 1.47 10.10
CA LYS A 56 -4.72 0.59 9.85
C LYS A 56 -4.36 -0.90 9.93
N ALA A 57 -3.15 -1.27 9.51
CA ALA A 57 -2.68 -2.64 9.63
C ALA A 57 -2.41 -3.03 11.10
N GLU A 58 -1.81 -2.14 11.88
CA GLU A 58 -1.57 -2.38 13.30
C GLU A 58 -2.89 -2.48 14.09
N ASP A 59 -3.89 -1.66 13.74
CA ASP A 59 -5.23 -1.78 14.29
C ASP A 59 -5.85 -3.15 14.02
N ALA A 60 -5.66 -3.73 12.83
CA ALA A 60 -6.15 -5.06 12.48
C ALA A 60 -5.45 -6.16 13.31
N VAL A 61 -4.13 -6.04 13.47
CA VAL A 61 -3.34 -6.95 14.32
C VAL A 61 -3.80 -6.87 15.77
N ASN A 62 -4.00 -5.67 16.31
CA ASN A 62 -4.43 -5.45 17.69
C ASN A 62 -5.85 -5.97 17.98
N LYS A 63 -6.73 -6.00 16.96
CA LYS A 63 -8.05 -6.64 17.06
C LYS A 63 -7.98 -8.18 17.03
N GLY A 64 -6.82 -8.76 16.70
CA GLY A 64 -6.66 -10.19 16.49
C GLY A 64 -7.32 -10.69 15.20
N ALA A 65 -7.40 -9.85 14.17
CA ALA A 65 -7.95 -10.26 12.88
C ALA A 65 -7.04 -11.28 12.19
N GLU A 66 -7.60 -12.35 11.63
CA GLU A 66 -6.86 -13.27 10.76
C GLU A 66 -6.75 -12.70 9.33
N VAL A 67 -7.85 -12.11 8.83
CA VAL A 67 -7.88 -11.39 7.55
C VAL A 67 -8.77 -10.15 7.67
N GLU A 68 -8.29 -8.97 7.27
CA GLU A 68 -9.07 -7.73 7.21
C GLU A 68 -8.93 -7.06 5.83
N ILE A 69 -10.06 -6.73 5.19
CA ILE A 69 -10.09 -6.01 3.91
C ILE A 69 -10.63 -4.60 4.14
N ILE A 70 -9.78 -3.60 3.98
CA ILE A 70 -10.07 -2.20 4.28
C ILE A 70 -10.10 -1.41 2.98
N ARG A 71 -11.05 -0.48 2.83
CA ARG A 71 -10.95 0.55 1.79
C ARG A 71 -10.24 1.75 2.39
N TYR A 72 -9.19 2.24 1.73
CA TYR A 72 -8.29 3.25 2.29
C TYR A 72 -9.03 4.50 2.78
N ALA A 73 -9.93 5.07 1.95
CA ALA A 73 -10.81 6.21 2.26
C ALA A 73 -10.23 7.16 3.32
N ALA A 74 -9.33 8.04 2.86
CA ALA A 74 -8.73 9.13 3.66
C ALA A 74 -9.79 10.06 4.25
#